data_AF-A0A183DGE5-F1
#
_entry.id   AF-A0A183DGE5-F1
#
_cell.length_a   1.000
_cell.length_b   1.000
_cell.length_c   1.000
_cell.angle_alpha   90.00
_cell.angle_beta   90.00
_cell.angle_gamma   90.00
#
_symmetry.space_group_name_H-M   'P 1'
#
loop_
_entity.id
_entity.type
_entity.pdbx_description
1 polymer ?
#
loop_
_entity_poly.entity_id
_entity_poly.type
_entity_poly.pdbx_seq_one_letter_code
_entity_poly.pdbx_strand_id
1 'polypeptide(L)'
;MPGNNDCDRNARCIQRGGNDYVCACPSGYRDKSPDPSRPGRVCIPLIPECDNPTLNDCDSPDRAICTDTDEGYLCRCRQGFLDISPNITSKPGRLCKPLENECAKKTDDCARDGGICEDTPDSYTCRCAINYLDVSFDRQNRPGRKCKRRIAFYRHF
;
A
#
# COMPACT_ATOMS: atom_id res chain seq x y z
N MET A 1 -18.91 -45.37 -22.53
CA MET A 1 -17.59 -44.83 -22.88
C MET A 1 -17.50 -43.46 -22.22
N PRO A 2 -16.52 -43.13 -21.37
CA PRO A 2 -16.36 -41.75 -20.93
C PRO A 2 -16.00 -40.93 -22.17
N GLY A 3 -16.93 -40.10 -22.62
CA GLY A 3 -16.71 -39.21 -23.76
C GLY A 3 -15.56 -38.27 -23.44
N ASN A 4 -14.61 -38.18 -24.37
CA ASN A 4 -13.49 -37.24 -24.36
C ASN A 4 -14.07 -35.81 -24.34
N ASN A 5 -14.24 -35.24 -23.15
CA ASN A 5 -14.67 -33.86 -22.98
C ASN A 5 -13.44 -33.00 -22.75
N ASP A 6 -13.54 -31.74 -23.13
CA ASP A 6 -12.49 -30.74 -22.95
C ASP A 6 -12.72 -29.87 -21.71
N CYS A 7 -13.55 -30.32 -20.76
CA CYS A 7 -13.75 -29.62 -19.49
C CYS A 7 -12.42 -29.46 -18.73
N ASP A 8 -12.27 -28.37 -17.98
CA ASP A 8 -11.20 -28.23 -16.99
C ASP A 8 -11.26 -29.41 -16.01
N ARG A 9 -10.10 -29.85 -15.51
CA ARG A 9 -10.01 -30.93 -14.52
C ARG A 9 -10.81 -30.66 -13.23
N ASN A 10 -11.04 -29.40 -12.90
CA ASN A 10 -11.81 -28.94 -11.74
C ASN A 10 -13.27 -28.66 -12.10
N ALA A 11 -13.66 -28.68 -13.38
CA ALA A 11 -15.02 -28.43 -13.82
C ALA A 11 -15.91 -29.67 -13.66
N ARG A 12 -17.22 -29.41 -13.51
CA ARG A 12 -18.26 -30.43 -13.57
C ARG A 12 -18.70 -30.60 -15.03
N CYS A 13 -18.59 -31.83 -15.54
CA CYS A 13 -19.14 -32.21 -16.85
C CYS A 13 -20.60 -32.63 -16.70
N ILE A 14 -21.50 -31.92 -17.38
CA ILE A 14 -22.96 -32.11 -17.33
C ILE A 14 -23.44 -32.53 -18.72
N GLN A 15 -23.88 -33.78 -18.87
CA GLN A 15 -24.42 -34.30 -20.12
C GLN A 15 -25.79 -33.69 -20.42
N ARG A 16 -26.01 -33.22 -21.66
CA ARG A 16 -27.29 -32.63 -22.13
C ARG A 16 -28.12 -33.59 -22.97
N GLY A 17 -27.55 -34.72 -23.39
CA GLY A 17 -28.21 -35.77 -24.18
C GLY A 17 -27.44 -36.09 -25.46
N GLY A 18 -27.54 -37.32 -25.94
CA GLY A 18 -26.72 -37.78 -27.06
C GLY A 18 -25.23 -37.70 -26.74
N ASN A 19 -24.46 -37.01 -27.60
CA ASN A 19 -23.03 -36.72 -27.40
C ASN A 19 -22.78 -35.26 -26.94
N ASP A 20 -23.82 -34.53 -26.51
CA ASP A 20 -23.70 -33.13 -26.08
C ASP A 20 -23.48 -32.99 -24.57
N TYR A 21 -22.63 -32.04 -24.19
CA TYR A 21 -22.24 -31.78 -22.80
C TYR A 21 -21.90 -30.31 -22.56
N VAL A 22 -22.10 -29.87 -21.33
CA VAL A 22 -21.70 -28.54 -20.84
C VAL A 22 -20.77 -28.71 -19.66
N CYS A 23 -19.71 -27.90 -19.61
CA CYS A 23 -18.82 -27.82 -18.46
C CYS A 23 -19.21 -26.63 -17.60
N ALA A 24 -19.10 -26.75 -16.29
CA ALA A 24 -19.36 -25.65 -15.37
C ALA A 24 -18.35 -25.70 -14.22
N CYS A 25 -17.77 -24.56 -13.85
CA CYS A 25 -16.95 -24.48 -12.65
C CYS A 25 -17.82 -24.70 -11.40
N PRO A 26 -17.37 -25.51 -10.44
CA PRO A 26 -18.09 -25.71 -9.17
C PRO A 26 -17.99 -24.46 -8.27
N SER A 27 -18.78 -24.44 -7.20
CA SER A 27 -18.68 -23.40 -6.17
C SER A 27 -17.25 -23.31 -5.61
N GLY A 28 -16.78 -22.07 -5.38
CA GLY A 28 -15.39 -21.83 -4.97
C GLY A 28 -14.40 -21.80 -6.13
N TYR A 29 -14.87 -21.84 -7.39
CA TYR A 29 -14.05 -21.65 -8.57
C TYR A 29 -14.66 -20.57 -9.46
N ARG A 30 -13.78 -19.78 -10.07
CA ARG A 30 -14.13 -18.81 -11.10
C ARG A 30 -13.84 -19.36 -12.48
N ASP A 31 -14.77 -19.10 -13.39
CA ASP A 31 -14.60 -19.40 -14.81
C ASP A 31 -13.77 -18.30 -15.49
N LYS A 32 -12.65 -18.71 -16.07
CA LYS A 32 -11.73 -17.87 -16.86
C LYS A 32 -11.59 -18.38 -18.30
N SER A 33 -12.57 -19.17 -18.75
CA SER A 33 -12.60 -19.69 -20.11
C SER A 33 -12.54 -18.51 -21.12
N PRO A 34 -11.67 -18.56 -22.15
CA PRO A 34 -11.55 -17.46 -23.11
C PRO A 34 -12.82 -17.20 -23.92
N ASP A 35 -13.62 -18.25 -24.13
CA ASP A 35 -14.86 -18.21 -24.89
C ASP A 35 -16.07 -18.23 -23.92
N PRO A 36 -16.84 -17.13 -23.80
CA PRO A 36 -18.02 -17.07 -22.93
C PRO A 36 -19.12 -18.08 -23.28
N SER A 37 -19.15 -18.58 -24.53
CA SER A 37 -20.10 -19.61 -24.95
C SER A 37 -19.68 -21.02 -24.52
N ARG A 38 -18.45 -21.18 -24.03
CA ARG A 38 -17.85 -22.46 -23.61
C ARG A 38 -17.30 -22.35 -22.18
N PRO A 39 -18.18 -22.28 -21.16
CA PRO A 39 -17.77 -22.20 -19.76
C PRO A 39 -17.09 -23.49 -19.29
N GLY A 40 -16.40 -23.44 -18.16
CA GLY A 40 -15.82 -24.59 -17.47
C GLY A 40 -14.60 -25.21 -18.16
N ARG A 41 -13.89 -24.45 -19.00
CA ARG A 41 -12.64 -24.85 -19.66
C ARG A 41 -11.39 -24.35 -18.94
N VAL A 42 -11.53 -23.29 -18.15
CA VAL A 42 -10.52 -22.80 -17.22
C VAL A 42 -11.20 -22.46 -15.91
N CYS A 43 -11.04 -23.30 -14.89
CA CYS A 43 -11.62 -23.09 -13.56
C CYS A 43 -10.50 -22.80 -12.54
N ILE A 44 -10.41 -21.55 -12.09
CA ILE A 44 -9.40 -21.10 -11.12
C ILE A 44 -10.04 -21.09 -9.73
N PRO A 45 -9.41 -21.68 -8.70
CA PRO A 45 -9.94 -21.65 -7.34
C PRO A 45 -10.00 -20.21 -6.81
N LEU A 46 -11.09 -19.87 -6.13
CA LEU A 46 -11.20 -18.67 -5.31
C LEU A 46 -10.60 -18.98 -3.95
N ILE A 47 -9.51 -18.29 -3.61
CA ILE A 47 -8.82 -18.44 -2.35
C ILE A 47 -9.16 -17.20 -1.51
N PRO A 48 -9.70 -17.35 -0.28
CA PRO A 48 -9.91 -16.22 0.61
C PRO A 48 -8.59 -15.88 1.32
N GLU A 49 -7.67 -15.20 0.64
CA GLU A 49 -6.36 -14.88 1.22
C GLU A 49 -6.46 -13.95 2.43
N CYS A 50 -7.50 -13.11 2.51
CA CYS A 50 -7.68 -12.18 3.61
C CYS A 50 -8.15 -12.84 4.93
N ASP A 51 -8.72 -14.03 4.88
CA ASP A 51 -9.14 -14.78 6.08
C ASP A 51 -7.95 -15.38 6.83
N ASN A 52 -6.80 -15.52 6.17
CA ASN A 52 -5.60 -16.08 6.76
C ASN A 52 -4.36 -15.20 6.47
N PRO A 53 -3.78 -14.54 7.50
CA PRO A 53 -2.59 -13.71 7.34
C PRO A 53 -1.37 -14.41 6.73
N THR A 54 -1.32 -15.75 6.68
CA THR A 54 -0.21 -16.47 6.03
C THR A 54 -0.40 -16.64 4.51
N LEU A 55 -1.58 -16.31 3.98
CA LEU A 55 -1.91 -16.38 2.55
C LEU A 55 -1.78 -15.04 1.83
N ASN A 56 -1.58 -13.95 2.57
CA ASN A 56 -1.33 -12.63 2.02
C ASN A 56 -0.07 -12.01 2.63
N ASP A 57 0.50 -11.01 1.96
CA ASP A 57 1.64 -10.24 2.44
C ASP A 57 1.27 -8.80 2.82
N CYS A 58 -0.01 -8.49 3.08
CA CYS A 58 -0.42 -7.16 3.56
C CYS A 58 0.35 -6.76 4.83
N ASP A 59 0.53 -5.45 5.08
CA ASP A 59 0.94 -4.99 6.41
C ASP A 59 -0.09 -5.44 7.46
N SER A 60 0.26 -5.31 8.74
CA SER A 60 -0.54 -5.82 9.84
C SER A 60 -2.01 -5.37 9.75
N PRO A 61 -2.96 -6.19 10.23
CA PRO A 61 -4.39 -5.88 10.17
C PRO A 61 -4.78 -4.54 10.80
N ASP A 62 -3.98 -4.02 11.74
CA ASP A 62 -4.17 -2.70 12.37
C ASP A 62 -3.77 -1.53 11.47
N ARG A 63 -3.00 -1.78 10.42
CA ARG A 63 -2.40 -0.75 9.55
C ARG A 63 -2.85 -0.85 8.10
N ALA A 64 -3.18 -2.04 7.62
CA ALA A 64 -3.66 -2.28 6.27
C ALA A 64 -5.04 -2.97 6.24
N ILE A 65 -5.70 -2.83 5.10
CA ILE A 65 -6.94 -3.50 4.73
C ILE A 65 -6.59 -4.48 3.63
N CYS A 66 -6.93 -5.75 3.84
CA CYS A 66 -6.90 -6.78 2.80
C CYS A 66 -8.28 -6.85 2.13
N THR A 67 -8.32 -7.06 0.81
CA THR A 67 -9.54 -7.28 0.05
C THR A 67 -9.32 -8.40 -0.94
N ASP A 68 -10.06 -9.50 -0.79
CA ASP A 68 -10.07 -10.59 -1.76
C ASP A 68 -10.67 -10.10 -3.09
N THR A 69 -10.12 -10.60 -4.18
CA THR A 69 -10.49 -10.29 -5.54
C THR A 69 -10.52 -11.57 -6.37
N ASP A 70 -11.06 -11.44 -7.57
CA ASP A 70 -11.09 -12.56 -8.50
C ASP A 70 -9.70 -12.99 -9.02
N GLU A 71 -8.68 -12.14 -8.88
CA GLU A 71 -7.30 -12.40 -9.30
C GLU A 71 -6.34 -12.68 -8.13
N GLY A 72 -6.86 -12.92 -6.91
CA GLY A 72 -6.08 -13.02 -5.67
C GLY A 72 -6.52 -11.93 -4.70
N TYR A 73 -5.61 -11.16 -4.11
CA TYR A 73 -5.94 -10.13 -3.11
C TYR A 73 -5.26 -8.79 -3.36
N LEU A 74 -5.88 -7.73 -2.84
CA LEU A 74 -5.33 -6.38 -2.80
C LEU A 74 -5.13 -5.95 -1.35
N CYS A 75 -4.07 -5.17 -1.11
CA CYS A 75 -3.87 -4.53 0.19
C CYS A 75 -3.84 -3.02 0.02
N ARG A 76 -4.29 -2.30 1.04
CA ARG A 76 -4.25 -0.84 1.08
C ARG A 76 -4.03 -0.37 2.50
N CYS A 77 -3.22 0.66 2.71
CA CYS A 77 -3.09 1.26 4.04
C CYS A 77 -4.42 1.85 4.53
N ARG A 78 -4.67 1.71 5.83
CA ARG A 78 -5.81 2.30 6.51
C ARG A 78 -5.72 3.83 6.51
N GLN A 79 -6.85 4.48 6.76
CA GLN A 79 -6.86 5.92 6.97
C GLN A 79 -5.94 6.28 8.14
N GLY A 80 -5.15 7.36 7.98
CA GLY A 80 -4.14 7.74 8.97
C GLY A 80 -2.79 7.05 8.78
N PHE A 81 -2.59 6.31 7.69
CA PHE A 81 -1.31 5.70 7.35
C PHE A 81 -0.86 6.10 5.94
N LEU A 82 0.43 6.37 5.77
CA LEU A 82 1.11 6.56 4.50
C LEU A 82 1.66 5.21 4.01
N ASP A 83 1.42 4.91 2.74
CA ASP A 83 2.02 3.76 2.08
C ASP A 83 3.46 4.10 1.63
N ILE A 84 4.43 3.44 2.26
CA ILE A 84 5.86 3.57 1.95
C ILE A 84 6.42 2.27 1.36
N SER A 85 5.55 1.43 0.79
CA SER A 85 5.94 0.19 0.13
C SER A 85 6.90 0.46 -1.05
N PRO A 86 8.00 -0.29 -1.23
CA PRO A 86 8.94 -0.08 -2.33
C PRO A 86 8.30 -0.18 -3.73
N ASN A 87 7.24 -1.00 -3.85
CA ASN A 87 6.56 -1.30 -5.10
C ASN A 87 5.09 -0.87 -5.04
N ILE A 88 4.80 0.38 -4.67
CA ILE A 88 3.42 0.85 -4.45
C ILE A 88 2.46 0.59 -5.63
N THR A 89 2.95 0.61 -6.87
CA THR A 89 2.12 0.40 -8.07
C THR A 89 1.63 -1.04 -8.22
N SER A 90 2.42 -2.02 -7.81
CA SER A 90 2.09 -3.46 -7.99
C SER A 90 1.79 -4.18 -6.68
N LYS A 91 2.31 -3.68 -5.55
CA LYS A 91 2.13 -4.21 -4.20
C LYS A 91 1.94 -3.07 -3.18
N PRO A 92 0.82 -2.34 -3.24
CA PRO A 92 0.48 -1.34 -2.23
C PRO A 92 0.14 -1.98 -0.88
N GLY A 93 0.16 -1.22 0.20
CA GLY A 93 -0.32 -1.64 1.52
C GLY A 93 0.52 -2.73 2.20
N ARG A 94 1.80 -2.85 1.82
CA ARG A 94 2.77 -3.80 2.39
C ARG A 94 3.61 -3.19 3.51
N LEU A 95 3.78 -1.86 3.45
CA LEU A 95 4.44 -1.08 4.48
C LEU A 95 3.69 0.23 4.71
N CYS A 96 2.94 0.29 5.80
CA CYS A 96 2.07 1.40 6.18
C CYS A 96 2.63 2.09 7.41
N LYS A 97 3.08 3.32 7.24
CA LYS A 97 3.61 4.17 8.30
C LYS A 97 2.51 5.08 8.86
N PRO A 98 2.34 5.22 10.18
CA PRO A 98 1.39 6.19 10.74
C PRO A 98 1.68 7.60 10.23
N LEU A 99 0.63 8.31 9.83
CA LEU A 99 0.70 9.76 9.59
C LEU A 99 0.76 10.44 10.95
N GLU A 100 1.88 11.10 11.22
CA GLU A 100 2.10 11.85 12.44
C GLU A 100 2.40 13.30 12.09
N ASN A 101 1.96 14.23 12.94
CA ASN A 101 2.37 15.61 12.85
C ASN A 101 3.33 15.91 13.99
N GLU A 102 4.63 15.78 13.74
CA GLU A 102 5.66 15.93 14.77
C GLU A 102 5.71 17.38 15.29
N CYS A 103 5.39 18.35 14.43
CA CYS A 103 5.35 19.78 14.79
C CYS A 103 4.24 20.11 15.79
N ALA A 104 3.08 19.44 15.66
CA ALA A 104 1.94 19.58 16.56
C ALA A 104 2.17 18.80 17.86
N LYS A 105 2.76 17.59 17.77
CA LYS A 105 3.12 16.76 18.92
C LYS A 105 4.34 17.25 19.69
N LYS A 106 5.12 18.19 19.13
CA LYS A 106 6.39 18.67 19.68
C LYS A 106 7.41 17.54 19.88
N THR A 107 7.40 16.59 18.96
CA THR A 107 8.35 15.48 18.88
C THR A 107 9.45 15.73 17.85
N ASP A 108 9.39 16.86 17.13
CA ASP A 108 10.45 17.31 16.25
C ASP A 108 11.72 17.70 17.04
N ASP A 109 12.86 17.69 16.35
CA ASP A 109 14.14 18.16 16.88
C ASP A 109 14.61 19.46 16.19
N CYS A 110 13.69 20.27 15.64
CA CYS A 110 14.03 21.60 15.12
C CYS A 110 14.63 22.48 16.23
N ALA A 111 15.40 23.50 15.84
CA ALA A 111 15.99 24.43 16.79
C ALA A 111 14.90 25.11 17.63
N ARG A 112 14.97 24.98 18.97
CA ARG A 112 14.00 25.60 19.88
C ARG A 112 13.93 27.12 19.75
N ASP A 113 15.05 27.76 19.48
CA ASP A 113 15.14 29.21 19.20
C ASP A 113 15.39 29.42 17.71
N GLY A 114 14.43 30.09 17.06
CA GLY A 114 14.50 30.43 15.64
C GLY A 114 14.43 29.26 14.65
N GLY A 115 14.09 28.05 15.09
CA GLY A 115 13.73 26.95 14.19
C GLY A 115 12.23 26.96 13.87
N ILE A 116 11.90 26.60 12.63
CA ILE A 116 10.54 26.43 12.13
C ILE A 116 10.39 24.98 11.71
N CYS A 117 9.39 24.30 12.26
CA CYS A 117 9.00 22.94 11.90
C CYS A 117 7.91 22.99 10.83
N GLU A 118 8.08 22.19 9.77
CA GLU A 118 7.11 22.01 8.70
C GLU A 118 6.81 20.52 8.55
N ASP A 119 5.57 20.15 8.84
CA ASP A 119 5.08 18.78 8.78
C ASP A 119 4.98 18.29 7.32
N THR A 120 5.26 17.01 7.09
CA THR A 120 5.15 16.36 5.78
C THR A 120 4.47 15.00 5.94
N PRO A 121 3.88 14.41 4.88
CA PRO A 121 3.20 13.12 5.02
C PRO A 121 4.09 11.97 5.52
N ASP A 122 5.39 11.99 5.20
CA ASP A 122 6.32 10.95 5.64
C ASP A 122 7.13 11.33 6.90
N SER A 123 7.23 12.60 7.28
CA SER A 123 8.10 13.07 8.37
C SER A 123 7.88 14.56 8.60
N TYR A 124 8.90 15.29 9.01
CA TYR A 124 8.91 16.74 9.07
C TYR A 124 10.24 17.29 8.55
N THR A 125 10.22 18.55 8.14
CA THR A 125 11.42 19.32 7.80
C THR A 125 11.59 20.49 8.77
N CYS A 126 12.83 20.95 8.92
CA CYS A 126 13.15 22.08 9.77
C CYS A 126 13.89 23.14 8.94
N ARG A 127 13.62 24.41 9.22
CA ARG A 127 14.38 25.54 8.66
C ARG A 127 14.55 26.64 9.69
N CYS A 128 15.56 27.50 9.52
CA CYS A 128 15.68 28.66 10.38
C CYS A 128 14.71 29.77 9.98
N ALA A 129 14.18 30.47 10.97
CA ALA A 129 13.36 31.65 10.81
C ALA A 129 14.14 32.80 10.15
N ILE A 130 13.39 33.78 9.63
CA ILE A 130 13.99 35.01 9.10
C ILE A 130 14.87 35.65 10.18
N ASN A 131 16.03 36.15 9.78
CA ASN A 131 17.07 36.69 10.67
C ASN A 131 17.76 35.66 11.57
N TYR A 132 17.63 34.36 11.30
CA TYR A 132 18.49 33.34 11.89
C TYR A 132 19.40 32.73 10.83
N LEU A 133 20.64 32.43 11.22
CA LEU A 133 21.60 31.69 10.42
C LEU A 133 21.58 30.22 10.83
N ASP A 134 21.49 29.33 9.84
CA ASP A 134 21.63 27.89 10.06
C ASP A 134 23.09 27.51 10.29
N VAL A 135 23.37 27.01 11.50
CA VAL A 135 24.68 26.52 11.92
C VAL A 135 24.61 25.02 12.27
N SER A 136 23.64 24.30 11.72
CA SER A 136 23.54 22.84 11.81
C SER A 136 24.80 22.20 11.21
N PHE A 137 25.16 21.03 11.73
CA PHE A 137 26.33 20.28 11.26
C PHE A 137 26.11 19.76 9.83
N ASP A 138 24.96 19.13 9.58
CA ASP A 138 24.53 18.67 8.27
C ASP A 138 23.39 19.56 7.77
N ARG A 139 23.72 20.67 7.11
CA ARG A 139 22.72 21.61 6.58
C ARG A 139 21.99 21.08 5.35
N GLN A 140 22.56 20.10 4.67
CA GLN A 140 22.01 19.60 3.42
C GLN A 140 20.88 18.62 3.67
N ASN A 141 21.04 17.74 4.67
CA ASN A 141 20.03 16.72 4.99
C ASN A 141 19.28 17.03 6.28
N ARG A 142 19.84 17.84 7.20
CA ARG A 142 19.24 18.17 8.50
C ARG A 142 19.33 19.68 8.83
N PRO A 143 18.82 20.55 7.94
CA PRO A 143 18.76 21.99 8.21
C PRO A 143 17.88 22.33 9.42
N GLY A 144 18.04 23.54 9.94
CA GLY A 144 17.14 24.11 10.95
C GLY A 144 17.21 23.49 12.35
N ARG A 145 18.14 22.57 12.61
CA ARG A 145 18.35 21.94 13.93
C ARG A 145 19.20 22.79 14.87
N LYS A 146 20.01 23.69 14.31
CA LYS A 146 20.74 24.73 15.06
C LYS A 146 20.65 26.08 14.34
N CYS A 147 19.91 27.01 14.94
CA CYS A 147 19.75 28.36 14.42
C CYS A 147 20.40 29.38 15.37
N LYS A 148 21.08 30.39 14.81
CA LYS A 148 21.64 31.51 15.57
C LYS A 148 21.11 32.83 15.06
N ARG A 149 20.59 33.66 15.94
CA ARG A 149 20.09 35.00 15.58
C ARG A 149 21.20 35.82 14.92
N ARG A 150 20.92 36.33 13.73
CA ARG A 150 21.76 37.33 13.06
C ARG A 150 21.66 38.61 13.88
N ILE A 151 22.74 38.97 14.57
CA ILE A 151 22.83 40.30 15.17
C ILE A 151 22.93 41.26 13.99
N ALA A 152 21.86 42.02 13.73
CA ALA A 152 21.95 43.18 12.87
C ALA A 152 22.83 44.19 13.60
N PHE A 153 24.12 44.20 13.28
CA PHE A 153 24.97 45.34 13.61
C PHE A 153 24.49 46.50 12.73
N TYR A 154 23.47 47.25 13.17
CA TYR A 154 23.37 48.64 12.77
C TYR A 154 24.60 49.32 13.37
N ARG A 155 25.70 49.34 12.62
CA ARG A 155 26.78 50.27 12.89
C ARG A 155 26.20 51.65 12.65
N HIS A 156 25.83 52.35 13.72
CA HIS A 156 25.72 53.80 13.68
C HIS A 156 27.12 54.32 13.29
N PHE A 157 27.22 54.80 12.05
CA PHE A 157 28.28 55.71 11.64
C PHE A 157 27.98 57.10 12.19
#